data_AF-X0SZT2-F1
#
_entry.id   AF-X0SZT2-F1
#
_cell.length_a   1.000
_cell.length_b   1.000
_cell.length_c   1.000
_cell.angle_alpha   90.00
_cell.angle_beta   90.00
_cell.angle_gamma   90.00
#
_symmetry.space_group_name_H-M   'P 1'
#
loop_
_entity.id
_entity.type
_entity.pdbx_description
1 polymer ?
#
loop_
_entity_poly.entity_id
_entity_poly.type
_entity_poly.pdbx_seq_one_letter_code
_entity_poly.pdbx_strand_id
1 'polypeptide(L)'
;MTKRKKKPGPTRDPTRNENVSQRKLMAKKRAAERDIEIDFSRQDMKRRRKGGRYPMFFLRTYFPHVFYLAFCDNQKKNIKAIVIRIKRGGMKAIAAERGGGKTSIMEGLVVWGLLYGFINWAVWIEANLEMAKLSLEDIKLLFEQPGEAFAADFPEYCMPVAALEGQSMRARSMTFA
;
A
#
# COMPACT_ATOMS: atom_id res chain seq x y z
N MET A 1 40.84 -56.44 -18.46
CA MET A 1 39.39 -56.13 -18.41
C MET A 1 38.91 -56.19 -16.96
N THR A 2 38.73 -55.04 -16.31
CA THR A 2 38.32 -54.97 -14.89
C THR A 2 37.03 -54.17 -14.78
N LYS A 3 35.89 -54.85 -14.64
CA LYS A 3 34.57 -54.21 -14.49
C LYS A 3 34.48 -53.53 -13.11
N ARG A 4 34.42 -52.20 -13.09
CA ARG A 4 34.08 -51.40 -11.89
C ARG A 4 32.66 -51.77 -11.42
N LYS A 5 32.53 -52.32 -10.21
CA LYS A 5 31.23 -52.53 -9.55
C LYS A 5 30.59 -51.17 -9.24
N LYS A 6 29.37 -50.96 -9.75
CA LYS A 6 28.51 -49.80 -9.43
C LYS A 6 28.16 -49.85 -7.94
N LYS A 7 28.39 -48.76 -7.20
CA LYS A 7 27.94 -48.62 -5.81
C LYS A 7 26.40 -48.66 -5.78
N PRO A 8 25.78 -49.35 -4.81
CA PRO A 8 24.33 -49.34 -4.66
C PRO A 8 23.86 -47.92 -4.35
N GLY A 9 22.81 -47.48 -5.06
CA GLY A 9 22.13 -46.21 -4.79
C GLY A 9 21.48 -46.22 -3.40
N PRO A 10 21.12 -45.04 -2.86
CA PRO A 10 20.58 -44.92 -1.51
C PRO A 10 19.35 -45.81 -1.33
N THR A 11 19.36 -46.64 -0.29
CA THR A 11 18.27 -47.52 0.10
C THR A 11 17.07 -46.67 0.51
N ARG A 12 15.99 -46.71 -0.30
CA ARG A 12 14.71 -46.09 0.05
C ARG A 12 14.09 -46.88 1.20
N ASP A 13 13.89 -46.22 2.33
CA ASP A 13 13.15 -46.76 3.47
C ASP A 13 11.66 -46.91 3.08
N PRO A 14 11.13 -48.14 3.00
CA PRO A 14 9.76 -48.39 2.57
C PRO A 14 8.69 -47.86 3.54
N THR A 15 9.07 -47.45 4.76
CA THR A 15 8.15 -46.87 5.75
C THR A 15 8.03 -45.35 5.67
N ARG A 16 8.98 -44.69 4.99
CA ARG A 16 9.01 -43.23 4.87
C ARG A 16 8.17 -42.78 3.69
N ASN A 17 6.94 -42.36 3.94
CA ASN A 17 6.08 -41.78 2.92
C ASN A 17 6.58 -40.37 2.54
N GLU A 18 7.58 -40.32 1.66
CA GLU A 18 8.31 -39.11 1.24
C GLU A 18 7.34 -37.97 0.85
N ASN A 19 6.22 -38.32 0.24
CA ASN A 19 5.13 -37.42 -0.14
C ASN A 19 4.49 -36.70 1.06
N VAL A 20 4.31 -37.38 2.20
CA VAL A 20 3.75 -36.77 3.42
C VAL A 20 4.78 -35.85 4.07
N SER A 21 6.06 -36.24 4.08
CA SER A 21 7.12 -35.39 4.64
C SER A 21 7.36 -34.14 3.80
N GLN A 22 7.34 -34.26 2.47
CA GLN A 22 7.45 -33.11 1.57
C GLN A 22 6.23 -32.21 1.69
N ARG A 23 5.01 -32.74 1.79
CA ARG A 23 3.80 -31.94 2.04
C ARG A 23 3.90 -31.14 3.34
N LYS A 24 4.37 -31.75 4.44
CA LYS A 24 4.58 -31.05 5.72
C LYS A 24 5.66 -29.97 5.63
N LEU A 25 6.78 -30.25 4.96
CA LEU A 25 7.85 -29.27 4.73
C LEU A 25 7.37 -28.10 3.87
N MET A 26 6.66 -28.37 2.77
CA MET A 26 6.10 -27.35 1.90
C MET A 26 5.01 -26.54 2.61
N ALA A 27 4.18 -27.17 3.45
CA ALA A 27 3.19 -26.46 4.28
C ALA A 27 3.86 -25.54 5.31
N LYS A 28 4.94 -25.99 5.96
CA LYS A 28 5.70 -25.19 6.93
C LYS A 28 6.44 -24.03 6.27
N LYS A 29 7.03 -24.24 5.09
CA LYS A 29 7.61 -23.17 4.26
C LYS A 29 6.57 -22.12 3.87
N ARG A 30 5.42 -22.57 3.34
CA ARG A 30 4.31 -21.68 2.98
C ARG A 30 3.72 -20.94 4.18
N ALA A 31 3.77 -21.52 5.38
CA ALA A 31 3.33 -20.84 6.60
C ALA A 31 4.31 -19.72 6.98
N ALA A 32 5.62 -19.99 6.98
CA ALA A 32 6.64 -18.99 7.26
C ALA A 32 6.71 -17.88 6.20
N GLU A 33 6.40 -18.18 4.93
CA GLU A 33 6.29 -17.17 3.86
C GLU A 33 5.06 -16.24 3.99
N ARG A 34 4.08 -16.59 4.84
CA ARG A 34 2.86 -15.77 5.05
C ARG A 34 3.03 -14.72 6.14
N ASP A 35 3.92 -14.98 7.09
CA ASP A 35 4.14 -14.18 8.28
C ASP A 35 5.01 -12.97 7.93
N ILE A 36 4.43 -11.78 8.02
CA ILE A 36 5.12 -10.54 7.72
C ILE A 36 5.32 -9.76 9.01
N GLU A 37 6.58 -9.47 9.31
CA GLU A 37 6.97 -8.55 10.37
C GLU A 37 7.03 -7.12 9.79
N ILE A 38 6.32 -6.19 10.42
CA ILE A 38 6.33 -4.78 10.01
C ILE A 38 7.34 -4.02 10.86
N ASP A 39 8.34 -3.46 10.20
CA ASP A 39 9.38 -2.65 10.83
C ASP A 39 8.94 -1.19 10.98
N PHE A 40 8.75 -0.75 12.23
CA PHE A 40 8.42 0.63 12.58
C PHE A 40 9.64 1.48 12.97
N SER A 41 10.86 0.93 12.92
CA SER A 41 12.08 1.59 13.42
C SER A 41 12.41 2.91 12.70
N ARG A 42 12.06 3.02 11.42
CA ARG A 42 12.34 4.20 10.57
C ARG A 42 11.28 5.30 10.68
N GLN A 43 10.21 5.06 11.43
CA GLN A 43 9.06 5.95 11.48
C GLN A 43 9.37 7.27 12.20
N ASP A 44 9.08 8.40 11.53
CA ASP A 44 9.07 9.70 12.18
C ASP A 44 7.66 10.03 12.69
N MET A 45 7.43 9.70 13.97
CA MET A 45 6.14 9.95 14.61
C MET A 45 5.77 11.42 14.71
N LYS A 46 6.74 12.35 14.73
CA LYS A 46 6.45 13.78 14.75
C LYS A 46 5.94 14.22 13.39
N ARG A 47 6.60 13.79 12.30
CA ARG A 47 6.18 14.06 10.91
C ARG A 47 4.80 13.47 10.63
N ARG A 48 4.58 12.20 10.97
CA ARG A 48 3.26 11.54 10.84
C ARG A 48 2.16 12.27 11.60
N ARG A 49 2.38 12.62 12.88
CA ARG A 49 1.38 13.39 13.66
C ARG A 49 1.10 14.76 13.06
N LYS A 50 2.12 15.43 12.51
CA LYS A 50 1.95 16.71 11.81
C LYS A 50 1.14 16.53 10.52
N GLY A 51 1.38 15.46 9.75
CA GLY A 51 0.58 15.08 8.58
C GLY A 51 -0.90 14.89 8.89
N GLY A 52 -1.24 14.24 10.00
CA GLY A 52 -2.64 14.04 10.40
C GLY A 52 -3.37 15.33 10.79
N ARG A 53 -2.62 16.34 11.26
CA ARG A 53 -3.19 17.65 11.65
C ARG A 53 -3.27 18.61 10.46
N TYR A 54 -2.26 18.60 9.60
CA TYR A 54 -2.08 19.59 8.53
C TYR A 54 -2.10 18.92 7.15
N PRO A 55 -3.24 18.85 6.46
CA PRO A 55 -3.39 18.10 5.20
C PRO A 55 -2.50 18.64 4.08
N MET A 56 -2.31 19.96 3.97
CA MET A 56 -1.36 20.53 3.00
C MET A 56 0.09 20.14 3.28
N PHE A 57 0.47 19.99 4.55
CA PHE A 57 1.78 19.48 4.92
C PHE A 57 1.91 18.01 4.53
N PHE A 58 0.87 17.20 4.79
CA PHE A 58 0.81 15.81 4.36
C PHE A 58 1.01 15.67 2.85
N LEU A 59 0.24 16.40 2.03
CA LEU A 59 0.33 16.36 0.57
C LEU A 59 1.76 16.66 0.10
N ARG A 60 2.38 17.75 0.57
CA ARG A 60 3.75 18.12 0.17
C ARG A 60 4.83 17.16 0.67
N THR A 61 4.60 16.51 1.81
CA THR A 61 5.60 15.62 2.43
C THR A 61 5.61 14.25 1.78
N TYR A 62 4.43 13.70 1.51
CA TYR A 62 4.30 12.32 1.05
C TYR A 62 4.07 12.17 -0.45
N PHE A 63 3.74 13.27 -1.14
CA PHE A 63 3.59 13.31 -2.59
C PHE A 63 4.46 14.45 -3.17
N PRO A 64 5.77 14.47 -2.89
CA PRO A 64 6.64 15.60 -3.28
C PRO A 64 6.74 15.78 -4.79
N HIS A 65 6.60 14.70 -5.58
CA HIS A 65 6.60 14.78 -7.06
C HIS A 65 5.32 15.41 -7.63
N VAL A 66 4.23 15.41 -6.86
CA VAL A 66 2.94 15.99 -7.28
C VAL A 66 2.78 17.41 -6.72
N PHE A 67 3.10 17.63 -5.45
CA PHE A 67 2.93 18.91 -4.76
C PHE A 67 4.27 19.58 -4.43
N TYR A 68 5.09 19.80 -5.45
CA TYR A 68 6.37 20.51 -5.31
C TYR A 68 6.19 22.02 -5.18
N LEU A 69 5.12 22.60 -5.75
CA LEU A 69 4.79 24.03 -5.63
C LEU A 69 3.97 24.33 -4.37
N ALA A 70 4.01 25.60 -3.95
CA ALA A 70 3.13 26.09 -2.91
C ALA A 70 1.67 26.16 -3.41
N PHE A 71 0.72 25.82 -2.53
CA PHE A 71 -0.70 25.91 -2.86
C PHE A 71 -1.13 27.37 -3.02
N CYS A 72 -1.87 27.66 -4.08
CA CYS A 72 -2.53 28.96 -4.25
C CYS A 72 -3.75 29.07 -3.32
N ASP A 73 -4.30 30.27 -3.15
CA ASP A 73 -5.41 30.49 -2.21
C ASP A 73 -6.69 29.77 -2.61
N ASN A 74 -6.93 29.58 -3.91
CA ASN A 74 -8.06 28.79 -4.41
C ASN A 74 -7.92 27.31 -4.03
N GLN A 75 -6.73 26.73 -4.24
CA GLN A 75 -6.42 25.35 -3.81
C GLN A 75 -6.57 25.20 -2.30
N LYS A 76 -6.08 26.16 -1.49
CA LYS A 76 -6.26 26.13 -0.03
C LYS A 76 -7.74 26.12 0.37
N LYS A 77 -8.59 26.91 -0.31
CA LYS A 77 -10.05 26.92 -0.06
C LYS A 77 -10.68 25.56 -0.39
N ASN A 78 -10.32 24.97 -1.53
CA ASN A 78 -10.83 23.67 -1.95
C ASN A 78 -10.39 22.55 -0.98
N ILE A 79 -9.11 22.52 -0.62
CA ILE A 79 -8.56 21.56 0.36
C ILE A 79 -9.30 21.67 1.69
N LYS A 80 -9.49 22.89 2.21
CA LYS A 80 -10.25 23.10 3.46
C LYS A 80 -11.68 22.59 3.35
N ALA A 81 -12.37 22.85 2.23
CA ALA A 81 -13.73 22.38 2.00
C ALA A 81 -13.81 20.85 2.00
N ILE A 82 -12.90 20.18 1.28
CA ILE A 82 -12.81 18.71 1.21
C ILE A 82 -12.50 18.11 2.58
N VAL A 83 -11.48 18.63 3.29
CA VAL A 83 -11.05 18.14 4.61
C VAL A 83 -12.16 18.21 5.65
N ILE A 84 -12.97 19.27 5.62
CA ILE A 84 -14.14 19.38 6.51
C ILE A 84 -15.11 18.21 6.26
N ARG A 85 -15.35 17.84 5.00
CA ARG A 85 -16.26 16.74 4.65
C ARG A 85 -15.67 15.37 4.97
N ILE A 86 -14.37 15.17 4.75
CA ILE A 86 -13.67 13.95 5.18
C ILE A 86 -13.81 13.74 6.69
N LYS A 87 -13.69 14.81 7.50
CA LYS A 87 -13.73 14.70 8.96
C LYS A 87 -15.13 14.70 9.58
N ARG A 88 -16.10 15.37 8.95
CA ARG A 88 -17.42 15.62 9.55
C ARG A 88 -18.59 15.13 8.70
N GLY A 89 -18.33 14.61 7.51
CA GLY A 89 -19.35 14.26 6.54
C GLY A 89 -20.00 15.48 5.86
N GLY A 90 -21.08 15.21 5.13
CA GLY A 90 -21.85 16.19 4.38
C GLY A 90 -21.47 16.29 2.90
N MET A 91 -22.19 17.13 2.16
CA MET A 91 -22.04 17.29 0.71
C MET A 91 -21.49 18.68 0.35
N LYS A 92 -20.77 18.76 -0.77
CA LYS A 92 -20.31 20.03 -1.35
C LYS A 92 -20.07 19.87 -2.85
N ALA A 93 -20.62 20.78 -3.63
CA ALA A 93 -20.21 21.01 -5.01
C ALA A 93 -19.19 22.15 -5.08
N ILE A 94 -18.13 21.97 -5.87
CA ILE A 94 -17.06 22.94 -6.06
C ILE A 94 -16.84 23.12 -7.56
N ALA A 95 -17.04 24.34 -8.06
CA ALA A 95 -16.64 24.73 -9.41
C ALA A 95 -15.15 25.07 -9.40
N ALA A 96 -14.30 24.08 -9.67
CA ALA A 96 -12.85 24.24 -9.68
C ALA A 96 -12.32 24.51 -11.10
N GLU A 97 -11.24 25.28 -11.19
CA GLU A 97 -10.58 25.62 -12.45
C GLU A 97 -9.98 24.39 -13.16
N ARG A 98 -9.81 24.49 -14.48
CA ARG A 98 -9.04 23.49 -15.25
C ARG A 98 -7.55 23.67 -14.97
N GLY A 99 -6.80 22.58 -14.95
CA GLY A 99 -5.35 22.59 -14.66
C GLY A 99 -4.95 22.83 -13.20
N GLY A 100 -5.88 23.12 -12.28
CA GLY A 100 -5.57 23.41 -10.87
C GLY A 100 -5.18 22.20 -10.01
N GLY A 101 -4.99 21.02 -10.60
CA GLY A 101 -4.62 19.79 -9.87
C GLY A 101 -5.73 19.22 -8.98
N LYS A 102 -7.00 19.49 -9.28
CA LYS A 102 -8.15 19.07 -8.44
C LYS A 102 -8.23 17.56 -8.20
N THR A 103 -7.94 16.76 -9.23
CA THR A 103 -7.96 15.29 -9.16
C THR A 103 -6.84 14.82 -8.23
N SER A 104 -5.61 15.27 -8.46
CA SER A 104 -4.46 14.94 -7.60
C SER A 104 -4.65 15.37 -6.14
N ILE A 105 -5.21 16.57 -5.90
CA ILE A 105 -5.57 17.02 -4.55
C ILE A 105 -6.56 16.04 -3.90
N MET A 106 -7.59 15.63 -4.64
CA MET A 106 -8.61 14.73 -4.13
C MET A 106 -8.04 13.32 -3.86
N GLU A 107 -7.19 12.78 -4.73
CA GLU A 107 -6.51 11.49 -4.55
C GLU A 107 -5.68 11.51 -3.27
N GLY A 108 -4.82 12.52 -3.10
CA GLY A 108 -3.99 12.66 -1.91
C GLY A 108 -4.81 12.87 -0.63
N LEU A 109 -5.94 13.57 -0.70
CA LEU A 109 -6.83 13.78 0.45
C LEU A 109 -7.65 12.53 0.79
N VAL A 110 -8.03 11.71 -0.19
CA VAL A 110 -8.66 10.40 0.08
C VAL A 110 -7.67 9.47 0.77
N VAL A 111 -6.44 9.39 0.27
CA VAL A 111 -5.37 8.63 0.93
C VAL A 111 -5.15 9.14 2.37
N TRP A 112 -5.06 10.45 2.56
CA TRP A 112 -4.98 11.05 3.90
C TRP A 112 -6.17 10.64 4.79
N GLY A 113 -7.39 10.70 4.25
CA GLY A 113 -8.59 10.31 4.97
C GLY A 113 -8.56 8.85 5.45
N LEU A 114 -8.09 7.95 4.58
CA LEU A 114 -7.97 6.51 4.88
C LEU A 114 -6.87 6.22 5.89
N LEU A 115 -5.66 6.77 5.69
CA LEU A 115 -4.50 6.49 6.57
C LEU A 115 -4.67 6.96 8.01
N TYR A 116 -5.39 8.07 8.21
CA TYR A 116 -5.67 8.59 9.55
C TYR A 116 -7.03 8.15 10.10
N GLY A 117 -7.74 7.26 9.40
CA GLY A 117 -9.02 6.70 9.85
C GLY A 117 -10.17 7.71 9.94
N PHE A 118 -10.10 8.82 9.19
CA PHE A 118 -11.21 9.77 9.09
C PHE A 118 -12.35 9.21 8.22
N ILE A 119 -11.99 8.36 7.25
CA ILE A 119 -12.92 7.57 6.44
C ILE A 119 -12.39 6.14 6.36
N ASN A 120 -13.31 5.17 6.32
CA ASN A 120 -12.97 3.75 6.22
C ASN A 120 -13.09 3.20 4.79
N TRP A 121 -13.84 3.90 3.95
CA TRP A 121 -14.12 3.49 2.58
C TRP A 121 -14.37 4.73 1.72
N ALA A 122 -13.89 4.70 0.47
CA ALA A 122 -14.09 5.77 -0.50
C ALA A 122 -14.65 5.19 -1.81
N VAL A 123 -15.72 5.79 -2.30
CA VAL A 123 -16.22 5.52 -3.66
C VAL A 123 -15.71 6.64 -4.55
N TRP A 124 -14.95 6.29 -5.60
CA TRP A 124 -14.39 7.23 -6.55
C TRP A 124 -15.25 7.31 -7.80
N ILE A 125 -15.63 8.53 -8.20
CA ILE A 125 -16.47 8.79 -9.37
C ILE A 125 -15.81 9.88 -10.21
N GLU A 126 -15.62 9.57 -11.50
CA GLU A 126 -15.05 10.46 -12.50
C GLU A 126 -15.99 10.59 -13.70
N ALA A 127 -15.62 11.42 -14.69
CA ALA A 127 -16.44 11.66 -15.87
C ALA A 127 -16.69 10.40 -16.73
N ASN A 128 -15.77 9.43 -16.71
CA ASN A 128 -15.92 8.14 -17.39
C ASN A 128 -15.08 7.04 -16.72
N LEU A 129 -15.25 5.80 -17.19
CA LEU A 129 -14.59 4.62 -16.65
C LEU A 129 -13.07 4.69 -16.73
N GLU A 130 -12.51 5.15 -17.85
CA GLU A 130 -11.06 5.18 -18.05
C GLU A 130 -10.38 6.19 -17.13
N MET A 131 -10.99 7.37 -16.94
CA MET A 131 -10.52 8.35 -15.95
C MET A 131 -10.58 7.79 -14.52
N ALA A 132 -11.65 7.08 -14.16
CA ALA A 132 -11.78 6.47 -12.84
C ALA A 132 -10.70 5.39 -12.62
N LYS A 133 -10.42 4.56 -13.62
CA LYS A 133 -9.36 3.54 -13.56
C LYS A 133 -7.99 4.17 -13.36
N LEU A 134 -7.66 5.21 -14.14
CA LEU A 134 -6.37 5.90 -14.03
C LEU A 134 -6.15 6.48 -12.62
N SER A 135 -7.13 7.19 -12.06
CA SER A 135 -7.00 7.72 -10.69
C SER A 135 -6.85 6.63 -9.63
N LEU A 136 -7.57 5.51 -9.77
CA LEU A 136 -7.43 4.38 -8.86
C LEU A 136 -6.07 3.68 -9.01
N GLU A 137 -5.54 3.62 -10.23
CA GLU A 137 -4.20 3.10 -10.52
C GLU A 137 -3.12 4.01 -9.93
N ASP A 138 -3.27 5.33 -10.01
CA ASP A 138 -2.37 6.30 -9.38
C ASP A 138 -2.34 6.13 -7.85
N ILE A 139 -3.52 5.97 -7.22
CA ILE A 139 -3.62 5.68 -5.79
C ILE A 139 -2.97 4.33 -5.46
N LYS A 140 -3.17 3.30 -6.28
CA LYS A 140 -2.56 1.97 -6.08
C LYS A 140 -1.04 2.04 -6.19
N LEU A 141 -0.54 2.74 -7.20
CA LEU A 141 0.88 2.90 -7.48
C LEU A 141 1.61 3.59 -6.33
N LEU A 142 0.96 4.53 -5.63
CA LEU A 142 1.50 5.14 -4.41
C LEU A 142 1.90 4.10 -3.35
N PHE A 143 1.10 3.05 -3.16
CA PHE A 143 1.38 2.02 -2.17
C PHE A 143 2.36 0.95 -2.68
N GLU A 144 2.35 0.68 -3.98
CA GLU A 144 3.27 -0.27 -4.63
C GLU A 144 4.68 0.32 -4.76
N GLN A 145 4.79 1.63 -5.00
CA GLN A 145 6.05 2.36 -5.19
C GLN A 145 6.08 3.62 -4.33
N PRO A 146 6.06 3.47 -2.99
CA PRO A 146 6.02 4.60 -2.07
C PRO A 146 7.34 5.37 -2.05
N GLY A 147 7.25 6.70 -1.94
CA GLY A 147 8.41 7.53 -1.63
C GLY A 147 8.97 7.22 -0.24
N GLU A 148 10.26 7.50 -0.02
CA GLU A 148 10.99 7.13 1.20
C GLU A 148 10.28 7.58 2.50
N ALA A 149 9.83 8.84 2.55
CA ALA A 149 9.13 9.37 3.72
C ALA A 149 7.78 8.67 3.98
N PHE A 150 7.06 8.29 2.92
CA PHE A 150 5.77 7.61 3.04
C PHE A 150 5.97 6.17 3.50
N ALA A 151 6.92 5.45 2.90
CA ALA A 151 7.29 4.09 3.27
C ALA A 151 7.75 4.01 4.74
N ALA A 152 8.56 4.98 5.18
CA ALA A 152 9.06 5.04 6.55
C ALA A 152 7.96 5.34 7.58
N ASP A 153 7.01 6.23 7.26
CA ASP A 153 5.98 6.66 8.22
C ASP A 153 4.74 5.76 8.26
N PHE A 154 4.46 5.05 7.18
CA PHE A 154 3.30 4.16 7.02
C PHE A 154 3.71 2.72 6.64
N PRO A 155 4.66 2.10 7.36
CA PRO A 155 5.15 0.76 7.03
C PRO A 155 4.03 -0.28 7.12
N GLU A 156 3.01 -0.06 7.95
CA GLU A 156 1.86 -0.95 8.09
C GLU A 156 0.98 -1.05 6.83
N TYR A 157 1.11 -0.09 5.91
CA TYR A 157 0.45 -0.13 4.61
C TYR A 157 1.42 -0.52 3.50
N CYS A 158 2.63 0.05 3.51
CA CYS A 158 3.61 -0.15 2.44
C CYS A 158 4.24 -1.55 2.46
N MET A 159 4.62 -2.07 3.62
CA MET A 159 5.31 -3.37 3.69
C MET A 159 4.39 -4.54 3.29
N PRO A 160 3.13 -4.62 3.76
CA PRO A 160 2.22 -5.66 3.27
C PRO A 160 1.98 -5.59 1.77
N VAL A 161 1.83 -4.39 1.21
CA VAL A 161 1.64 -4.22 -0.24
C VAL A 161 2.88 -4.66 -1.02
N ALA A 162 4.08 -4.29 -0.56
CA ALA A 162 5.33 -4.73 -1.17
C ALA A 162 5.47 -6.27 -1.14
N ALA A 163 5.10 -6.91 -0.03
CA ALA A 163 5.16 -8.37 0.13
C ALA A 163 4.21 -9.14 -0.80
N LEU A 164 3.20 -8.48 -1.39
CA LEU A 164 2.33 -9.10 -2.39
C LEU A 164 3.07 -9.39 -3.70
N GLU A 165 4.16 -8.66 -4.02
CA GLU A 165 4.88 -8.77 -5.29
C GLU A 165 3.93 -8.68 -6.52
N GLY A 166 2.90 -7.83 -6.43
CA GLY A 166 1.87 -7.68 -7.46
C GLY A 166 0.85 -8.81 -7.57
N GLN A 167 0.95 -9.85 -6.72
CA GLN A 167 0.02 -10.99 -6.69
C GLN A 167 -1.07 -10.79 -5.63
N SER A 168 -2.16 -10.13 -6.01
CA SER A 168 -3.30 -9.84 -5.12
C SER A 168 -3.85 -11.08 -4.40
N MET A 169 -3.77 -12.27 -5.00
CA MET A 169 -4.19 -13.54 -4.38
C MET A 169 -3.42 -13.89 -3.10
N ARG A 170 -2.19 -13.38 -2.92
CA ARG A 170 -1.38 -13.63 -1.72
C ARG A 170 -1.94 -12.92 -0.48
N ALA A 171 -2.67 -11.82 -0.67
CA ALA A 171 -3.24 -11.03 0.42
C ALA A 171 -4.11 -11.88 1.37
N ARG A 172 -4.88 -12.82 0.82
CA ARG A 172 -5.79 -13.67 1.60
C ARG A 172 -5.06 -14.62 2.54
N SER A 173 -3.84 -15.00 2.19
CA SER A 173 -3.04 -15.95 2.96
C SER A 173 -2.04 -15.29 3.90
N MET A 174 -1.78 -13.99 3.77
CA MET A 174 -0.85 -13.26 4.62
C MET A 174 -1.37 -13.18 6.06
N THR A 175 -0.44 -13.37 6.99
CA THR A 175 -0.67 -13.28 8.43
C THR A 175 0.35 -12.33 9.03
N PHE A 176 -0.03 -11.70 10.14
CA PHE A 176 0.86 -10.83 10.91
C PHE A 176 1.47 -11.66 12.03
N ALA A 177 2.80 -11.61 12.16
CA ALA A 177 3.56 -12.33 13.19
C ALA A 177 3.64 -11.57 14.51
#